data_AF-A0A960IPB3-F1
#
_entry.id   AF-A0A960IPB3-F1
#
_cell.length_a   1.000
_cell.length_b   1.000
_cell.length_c   1.000
_cell.angle_alpha   90.00
_cell.angle_beta   90.00
_cell.angle_gamma   90.00
#
_symmetry.space_group_name_H-M   'P 1'
#
loop_
_entity.id
_entity.type
_entity.pdbx_description
1 polymer ?
#
loop_
_entity_poly.entity_id
_entity_poly.type
_entity_poly.pdbx_seq_one_letter_code
_entity_poly.pdbx_strand_id
1 'polypeptide(L)'
;MSDLRVGVFGFGALGRHHTRILGDLPGVERVGVHDPRPEAARAAAEELGATTFDRFEALADSLDAAVVAAPTTEHAALAEALLGRGVHVLVEKPIAGSLEEADRMIEAAERAG
;
A
#
# COMPACT_ATOMS: atom_id res chain seq x y z
N MET A 1 9.02 -20.36 6.09
CA MET A 1 8.31 -19.07 6.15
C MET A 1 7.43 -19.01 4.93
N SER A 2 6.16 -18.64 5.06
CA SER A 2 5.30 -18.40 3.89
C SER A 2 5.74 -17.10 3.23
N ASP A 3 5.72 -17.06 1.89
CA ASP A 3 5.97 -15.84 1.14
C ASP A 3 4.81 -14.84 1.38
N LEU A 4 5.13 -13.54 1.44
CA LEU A 4 4.19 -12.46 1.75
C LEU A 4 3.50 -11.95 0.48
N ARG A 5 2.21 -11.67 0.58
CA ARG A 5 1.45 -10.93 -0.45
C ARG A 5 1.45 -9.46 -0.09
N VAL A 6 2.11 -8.64 -0.90
CA VAL A 6 2.31 -7.21 -0.60
C VAL A 6 1.60 -6.33 -1.61
N GLY A 7 0.96 -5.26 -1.14
CA GLY A 7 0.32 -4.25 -1.99
C GLY A 7 1.03 -2.92 -1.98
N VAL A 8 0.89 -2.15 -3.05
CA VAL A 8 1.27 -0.73 -3.11
C VAL A 8 0.05 0.09 -3.48
N PHE A 9 -0.33 1.01 -2.59
CA PHE A 9 -1.41 1.97 -2.78
C PHE A 9 -0.81 3.31 -3.20
N GLY A 10 -0.98 3.64 -4.47
CA GLY A 10 -0.35 4.77 -5.14
C GLY A 10 0.84 4.34 -6.01
N PHE A 11 0.81 4.69 -7.29
CA PHE A 11 1.84 4.38 -8.28
C PHE A 11 2.44 5.67 -8.86
N GLY A 12 2.78 6.61 -7.98
CA GLY A 12 3.66 7.74 -8.29
C GLY A 12 5.14 7.33 -8.31
N ALA A 13 6.04 8.32 -8.18
CA ALA A 13 7.48 8.07 -8.19
C ALA A 13 7.92 7.05 -7.11
N LEU A 14 7.46 7.22 -5.87
CA LEU A 14 7.82 6.33 -4.76
C LEU A 14 7.12 4.98 -4.88
N GLY A 15 5.84 4.97 -5.27
CA GLY A 15 5.09 3.73 -5.52
C GLY A 15 5.74 2.83 -6.56
N ARG A 16 6.30 3.41 -7.64
CA ARG A 16 7.08 2.70 -8.65
C ARG A 16 8.34 2.06 -8.05
N HIS A 17 9.08 2.79 -7.21
CA HIS A 17 10.26 2.25 -6.55
C HIS A 17 9.93 1.10 -5.59
N HIS A 18 8.90 1.27 -4.75
CA HIS A 18 8.42 0.22 -3.85
C HIS A 18 7.98 -1.02 -4.62
N THR A 19 7.17 -0.85 -5.67
CA THR A 19 6.69 -1.97 -6.50
C THR A 19 7.85 -2.75 -7.11
N ARG A 20 8.85 -2.05 -7.68
CA ARG A 20 10.04 -2.70 -8.27
C ARG A 20 10.86 -3.44 -7.21
N ILE A 21 11.16 -2.79 -6.08
CA ILE A 21 11.99 -3.37 -5.02
C ILE A 21 11.30 -4.59 -4.40
N LEU A 22 9.99 -4.50 -4.13
CA LEU A 22 9.20 -5.61 -3.60
C LEU A 22 9.13 -6.79 -4.57
N GLY A 23 9.04 -6.52 -5.88
CA GLY A 23 9.04 -7.57 -6.90
C GLY A 23 10.35 -8.37 -6.97
N ASP A 24 11.47 -7.75 -6.57
CA ASP A 24 12.79 -8.37 -6.52
C ASP A 24 13.12 -8.99 -5.14
N LEU A 25 12.26 -8.78 -4.12
CA LEU A 25 12.57 -9.14 -2.73
C LEU A 25 12.27 -10.62 -2.45
N PRO A 26 13.26 -11.41 -1.98
CA PRO A 26 13.01 -12.79 -1.57
C PRO A 26 11.96 -12.85 -0.44
N GLY A 27 11.01 -13.77 -0.56
CA GLY A 27 9.92 -13.90 0.40
C GLY A 27 8.69 -13.04 0.11
N VAL A 28 8.63 -12.36 -1.04
CA VAL A 28 7.42 -11.73 -1.55
C VAL A 28 6.87 -12.57 -2.71
N GLU A 29 5.68 -13.13 -2.56
CA GLU A 29 5.05 -13.97 -3.59
C GLU A 29 4.48 -13.12 -4.73
N ARG A 30 3.86 -11.99 -4.35
CA ARG A 30 3.10 -11.15 -5.27
C ARG A 30 3.13 -9.70 -4.81
N VAL A 31 3.25 -8.82 -5.80
CA VAL A 31 3.02 -7.38 -5.64
C VAL A 31 1.74 -6.97 -6.37
N GLY A 32 0.74 -6.53 -5.60
CA GLY A 32 -0.48 -5.92 -6.12
C GLY A 32 -0.38 -4.39 -6.11
N VAL A 33 -0.95 -3.72 -7.10
CA VAL A 33 -0.95 -2.25 -7.18
C VAL A 33 -2.36 -1.71 -7.35
N HIS A 34 -2.70 -0.69 -6.56
CA HIS A 34 -3.90 0.10 -6.73
C HIS A 34 -3.52 1.58 -6.83
N ASP A 35 -4.02 2.27 -7.85
CA ASP A 35 -3.99 3.73 -7.96
C ASP A 35 -5.35 4.16 -8.52
N PRO A 36 -5.98 5.22 -7.99
CA PRO A 36 -7.26 5.72 -8.51
C PRO A 36 -7.15 6.25 -9.94
N ARG A 37 -5.93 6.53 -10.42
CA ARG A 37 -5.66 6.99 -11.78
C ARG A 37 -5.44 5.79 -12.72
N PRO A 38 -6.30 5.60 -13.75
CA PRO A 38 -6.18 4.48 -14.67
C PRO A 38 -4.82 4.43 -15.39
N GLU A 39 -4.22 5.57 -15.70
CA GLU A 39 -2.92 5.64 -16.35
C GLU A 39 -1.78 5.12 -15.46
N ALA A 40 -1.87 5.34 -14.15
CA ALA A 40 -0.85 4.88 -13.20
C ALA A 40 -0.96 3.36 -12.98
N ALA A 41 -2.18 2.83 -12.87
CA ALA A 41 -2.41 1.40 -12.85
C ALA A 41 -1.89 0.73 -14.13
N ARG A 42 -2.23 1.27 -15.31
CA ARG A 42 -1.72 0.78 -16.59
C ARG A 42 -0.19 0.76 -16.65
N ALA A 43 0.46 1.84 -16.20
CA ALA A 43 1.92 1.93 -16.14
C ALA A 43 2.54 0.87 -15.21
N ALA A 44 1.88 0.53 -14.10
CA ALA A 44 2.36 -0.53 -13.20
C ALA A 44 2.37 -1.91 -13.86
N ALA A 45 1.32 -2.23 -14.61
CA ALA A 45 1.24 -3.48 -15.36
C ALA A 45 2.25 -3.50 -16.52
N GLU A 46 2.35 -2.42 -17.30
CA GLU A 46 3.22 -2.35 -18.49
C GLU A 46 4.71 -2.30 -18.15
N GLU A 47 5.10 -1.54 -17.12
CA GLU A 47 6.52 -1.32 -16.82
C GLU A 47 7.12 -2.37 -15.88
N LEU A 48 6.31 -2.92 -14.97
CA LEU A 48 6.80 -3.80 -13.89
C LEU A 48 6.08 -5.16 -13.86
N GLY A 49 5.12 -5.42 -14.75
CA GLY A 49 4.34 -6.66 -14.74
C GLY A 49 3.49 -6.84 -13.48
N ALA A 50 3.21 -5.76 -12.76
CA ALA A 50 2.46 -5.83 -11.50
C ALA A 50 0.99 -6.22 -11.73
N THR A 51 0.41 -6.95 -10.78
CA THR A 51 -1.03 -7.23 -10.81
C THR A 51 -1.78 -5.98 -10.34
N THR A 52 -2.63 -5.41 -11.18
CA THR A 52 -3.35 -4.17 -10.86
C THR A 52 -4.79 -4.45 -10.43
N PHE A 53 -5.30 -3.60 -9.55
CA PHE A 53 -6.65 -3.71 -9.01
C PHE A 53 -7.38 -2.38 -9.15
N ASP A 54 -8.59 -2.41 -9.71
CA ASP A 54 -9.40 -1.21 -9.94
C ASP A 54 -10.10 -0.70 -8.69
N ARG A 55 -10.20 -1.54 -7.64
CA ARG A 55 -10.87 -1.20 -6.39
C ARG A 55 -9.95 -1.44 -5.21
N PHE A 56 -9.96 -0.50 -4.27
CA PHE A 56 -9.20 -0.57 -3.02
C PHE A 56 -9.43 -1.91 -2.30
N GLU A 57 -10.70 -2.30 -2.09
CA GLU A 57 -11.05 -3.49 -1.32
C GLU A 57 -10.57 -4.78 -2.00
N ALA A 58 -10.61 -4.80 -3.33
CA ALA A 58 -10.17 -5.97 -4.09
C ALA A 58 -8.69 -6.28 -3.88
N LEU A 59 -7.87 -5.23 -3.78
CA LEU A 59 -6.47 -5.39 -3.38
C LEU A 59 -6.35 -5.66 -1.88
N ALA A 60 -6.89 -4.78 -1.04
CA ALA A 60 -6.73 -4.82 0.41
C ALA A 60 -7.10 -6.18 1.04
N ASP A 61 -8.20 -6.80 0.60
CA ASP A 61 -8.68 -8.08 1.14
C ASP A 61 -7.82 -9.30 0.71
N SER A 62 -6.80 -9.09 -0.13
CA SER A 62 -5.95 -10.16 -0.66
C SER A 62 -4.50 -10.13 -0.16
N LEU A 63 -4.16 -9.19 0.72
CA LEU A 63 -2.78 -8.90 1.15
C LEU A 63 -2.50 -9.27 2.59
N ASP A 64 -1.21 -9.51 2.88
CA ASP A 64 -0.68 -9.62 4.24
C ASP A 64 -0.08 -8.28 4.70
N ALA A 65 0.50 -7.51 3.76
CA ALA A 65 1.08 -6.20 4.05
C ALA A 65 0.87 -5.21 2.89
N ALA A 66 0.98 -3.92 3.17
CA ALA A 66 0.78 -2.84 2.22
C ALA A 66 1.77 -1.69 2.42
N VAL A 67 2.19 -1.09 1.31
CA VAL A 67 2.89 0.19 1.27
C VAL A 67 1.91 1.28 0.82
N VAL A 68 1.73 2.31 1.63
CA VAL A 68 0.97 3.51 1.28
C VAL A 68 1.94 4.54 0.73
N ALA A 69 1.93 4.71 -0.60
CA ALA A 69 2.75 5.64 -1.37
C ALA A 69 1.86 6.65 -2.14
N ALA A 70 0.86 7.18 -1.45
CA ALA A 70 -0.13 8.13 -1.94
C ALA A 70 0.23 9.58 -1.54
N PRO A 71 -0.55 10.60 -1.93
CA PRO A 71 -0.41 11.93 -1.33
C PRO A 71 -0.60 11.87 0.20
N THR A 72 0.14 12.69 0.95
CA THR A 72 0.12 12.71 2.42
C THR A 72 -1.29 12.89 3.00
N THR A 73 -2.18 13.62 2.32
CA THR A 73 -3.58 13.80 2.74
C THR A 73 -4.39 12.51 2.76
N GLU A 74 -3.94 11.47 2.05
CA GLU A 74 -4.62 10.18 1.96
C GLU A 74 -4.03 9.14 2.92
N HIS A 75 -2.88 9.42 3.55
CA HIS A 75 -2.14 8.44 4.33
C HIS A 75 -2.97 7.88 5.49
N ALA A 76 -3.62 8.74 6.27
CA ALA A 76 -4.39 8.32 7.43
C ALA A 76 -5.59 7.45 7.03
N ALA A 77 -6.39 7.90 6.06
CA ALA A 77 -7.56 7.16 5.60
C ALA A 77 -7.20 5.77 5.04
N LEU A 78 -6.15 5.70 4.22
CA LEU A 78 -5.67 4.44 3.66
C LEU A 78 -5.10 3.52 4.74
N ALA A 79 -4.25 4.03 5.62
CA ALA A 79 -3.64 3.24 6.68
C ALA A 79 -4.68 2.69 7.66
N GLU A 80 -5.61 3.53 8.13
CA GLU A 80 -6.70 3.10 9.02
C GLU A 80 -7.57 2.01 8.37
N ALA A 81 -7.90 2.16 7.07
CA ALA A 81 -8.70 1.18 6.34
C ALA A 81 -7.97 -0.16 6.15
N LEU A 82 -6.65 -0.14 5.91
CA LEU A 82 -5.82 -1.33 5.76
C LEU A 82 -5.61 -2.05 7.10
N LEU A 83 -5.25 -1.29 8.14
CA LEU A 83 -5.09 -1.81 9.51
C LEU A 83 -6.38 -2.43 10.03
N GLY A 84 -7.53 -1.79 9.76
CA GLY A 84 -8.86 -2.34 10.09
C GLY A 84 -9.19 -3.66 9.40
N ARG A 85 -8.43 -4.05 8.37
CA ARG A 85 -8.53 -5.34 7.65
C ARG A 85 -7.46 -6.35 8.10
N GLY A 86 -6.66 -6.01 9.11
CA GLY A 86 -5.55 -6.82 9.57
C GLY A 86 -4.34 -6.82 8.63
N VAL A 87 -4.24 -5.85 7.72
CA VAL A 87 -3.11 -5.70 6.81
C VAL A 87 -2.02 -4.88 7.50
N HIS A 88 -0.79 -5.38 7.54
CA HIS A 88 0.34 -4.61 8.06
C HIS A 88 0.69 -3.45 7.12
N VAL A 89 0.96 -2.25 7.66
CA VAL A 89 1.15 -1.06 6.82
C VAL A 89 2.51 -0.42 7.02
N LEU A 90 3.19 -0.13 5.90
CA LEU A 90 4.29 0.83 5.81
C LEU A 90 3.76 2.09 5.11
N VAL A 91 3.96 3.25 5.72
CA VAL A 91 3.49 4.53 5.16
C VAL A 91 4.70 5.37 4.74
N GLU A 92 4.67 5.92 3.53
CA GLU A 92 5.71 6.84 3.07
C GLU A 92 5.80 8.10 3.94
N LYS A 93 6.96 8.75 3.94
CA LYS A 93 7.16 9.98 4.70
C LYS A 93 6.58 11.19 3.96
N PRO A 94 6.01 12.16 4.69
CA PRO A 94 5.70 12.15 6.13
C PRO A 94 4.52 11.22 6.46
N ILE A 95 4.48 10.70 7.69
CA ILE A 95 3.46 9.73 8.14
C ILE A 95 2.02 10.23 7.91
N ALA A 96 1.74 11.50 8.18
CA ALA A 96 0.42 12.11 8.01
C ALA A 96 0.52 13.64 7.78
N GLY A 97 -0.60 14.30 7.46
CA GLY A 97 -0.68 15.74 7.23
C GLY A 97 -0.78 16.57 8.51
N SER A 98 -1.17 15.96 9.62
CA SER A 98 -1.21 16.59 10.95
C SER A 98 -0.83 15.60 12.06
N LEU A 99 -0.61 16.12 13.28
CA LEU A 99 -0.35 15.27 14.45
C LEU A 99 -1.58 14.44 14.83
N GLU A 100 -2.76 15.03 14.75
CA GLU A 100 -4.02 14.34 15.06
C GLU A 100 -4.27 13.17 14.10
N GLU A 101 -3.89 13.32 12.83
CA GLU A 101 -3.94 12.21 11.87
C GLU A 101 -2.92 11.12 12.20
N ALA A 102 -1.69 11.50 12.56
CA ALA A 102 -0.67 10.55 12.96
C ALA A 102 -1.07 9.76 14.22
N ASP A 103 -1.64 10.43 15.22
CA ASP A 103 -2.13 9.80 16.45
C ASP A 103 -3.21 8.75 16.15
N ARG A 104 -4.19 9.09 15.29
CA ARG A 104 -5.22 8.11 14.88
C ARG A 104 -4.64 6.88 14.18
N MET A 105 -3.62 7.07 13.34
CA MET A 105 -2.94 5.96 12.67
C MET A 105 -2.20 5.07 13.67
N ILE A 106 -1.53 5.66 14.67
CA ILE A 106 -0.86 4.92 15.74
C ILE A 106 -1.87 4.11 16.53
N GLU A 107 -2.97 4.73 16.97
CA GLU A 107 -4.03 4.02 17.69
C GLU A 107 -4.66 2.90 16.85
N ALA A 108 -4.84 3.11 15.54
CA ALA A 108 -5.36 2.08 14.64
C ALA A 108 -4.40 0.89 14.55
N ALA A 109 -3.09 1.13 14.50
CA ALA A 109 -2.08 0.09 14.50
C ALA A 109 -2.08 -0.68 15.82
N GLU A 110 -2.10 0.02 16.97
CA GLU A 110 -2.17 -0.62 18.29
C GLU A 110 -3.41 -1.49 18.47
N ARG A 111 -4.56 -1.08 17.92
CA ARG A 111 -5.80 -1.88 17.93
C ARG A 111 -5.74 -3.11 17.02
N ALA A 112 -4.99 -3.03 15.92
CA ALA A 112 -4.89 -4.11 14.93
C ALA A 112 -3.88 -5.21 15.34
N GLY A 113 -2.93 -4.88 16.23
CA GLY A 113 -1.88 -5.77 16.73
C GLY A 113 -0.59 -5.70 15.93
#